data_AF-A0A352QU07-F1
#
_entry.id   AF-A0A352QU07-F1
#
_cell.length_a   1.000
_cell.length_b   1.000
_cell.length_c   1.000
_cell.angle_alpha   90.00
_cell.angle_beta   90.00
_cell.angle_gamma   90.00
#
_symmetry.space_group_name_H-M   'P 1'
#
loop_
_entity.id
_entity.type
_entity.pdbx_description
1 polymer ?
#
loop_
_entity_poly.entity_id
_entity_poly.type
_entity_poly.pdbx_seq_one_letter_code
_entity_poly.pdbx_strand_id
1 'polypeptide(L)'
;MEVAMRRTSRLSLIPLALALALPAAAQEAAPAAPSPEEQAMMEAYQKAATPGPQHARMAESVGTYDMAVKSWQSPDAPPTTDSGTATRRLALGGRVLVEEVDATMMGQPFDGLGLHGFDNVSGKYWATWNDSVGTGLMVAEGDCDDQGACTFSGSWNDPVTKGKVNARMTSHWTDANTEVFEMHGPGPDGKEMKMMQITYTRRAQ
;
A
#
# COMPACT_ATOMS: atom_id res chain seq x y z
N MET A 1 -71.85 75.40 -1.74
CA MET A 1 -72.23 73.99 -1.92
C MET A 1 -71.15 73.17 -1.25
N GLU A 2 -71.34 72.27 -0.31
CA GLU A 2 -72.46 71.65 0.42
C GLU A 2 -71.73 70.93 1.60
N VAL A 3 -72.23 71.02 2.85
CA VAL A 3 -72.74 69.89 3.64
C VAL A 3 -71.80 68.66 3.70
N ALA A 4 -71.49 67.99 4.81
CA ALA A 4 -71.64 68.14 6.24
C ALA A 4 -70.94 66.91 6.88
N MET A 5 -70.84 66.93 8.20
CA MET A 5 -71.24 65.84 9.09
C MET A 5 -70.14 65.16 9.93
N ARG A 6 -70.46 65.20 11.23
CA ARG A 6 -69.81 64.73 12.44
C ARG A 6 -69.46 63.23 12.43
N ARG A 7 -68.45 62.83 13.22
CA ARG A 7 -68.65 62.01 14.44
C ARG A 7 -67.34 61.78 15.22
N THR A 8 -67.52 61.80 16.53
CA THR A 8 -66.60 61.57 17.65
C THR A 8 -66.08 60.14 17.75
N SER A 9 -64.84 59.96 18.25
CA SER A 9 -64.56 59.10 19.43
C SER A 9 -63.06 59.12 19.80
N ARG A 10 -62.81 59.18 21.12
CA ARG A 10 -61.48 59.17 21.76
C ARG A 10 -60.97 57.73 21.89
N LEU A 11 -59.68 57.49 21.68
CA LEU A 11 -58.96 56.36 22.28
C LEU A 11 -57.51 56.76 22.60
N SER A 12 -57.16 56.61 23.88
CA SER A 12 -55.85 56.85 24.46
C SER A 12 -54.78 55.89 23.93
N LEU A 13 -53.58 56.39 23.68
CA LEU A 13 -52.38 55.60 23.37
C LEU A 13 -51.32 55.80 24.47
N ILE A 14 -50.95 54.69 25.09
CA ILE A 14 -49.88 54.52 26.08
C ILE A 14 -48.54 54.40 25.32
N PRO A 15 -47.42 55.02 25.77
CA PRO A 15 -46.14 54.88 25.08
C PRO A 15 -45.48 53.54 25.43
N LEU A 16 -45.21 52.71 24.42
CA LEU A 16 -44.43 51.48 24.55
C LEU A 16 -42.94 51.82 24.37
N ALA A 17 -42.18 51.79 25.47
CA ALA A 17 -40.72 51.86 25.44
C ALA A 17 -40.15 50.53 24.91
N LEU A 18 -39.52 50.57 23.72
CA LEU A 18 -38.88 49.42 23.10
C LEU A 18 -37.44 49.30 23.64
N ALA A 19 -37.21 48.37 24.57
CA ALA A 19 -35.86 47.99 24.98
C ALA A 19 -35.22 47.12 23.88
N LEU A 20 -34.18 47.63 23.23
CA LEU A 20 -33.35 46.89 22.27
C LEU A 20 -32.50 45.85 23.02
N ALA A 21 -32.94 44.59 23.00
CA ALA A 21 -32.09 43.46 23.35
C ALA A 21 -31.15 43.18 22.17
N LEU A 22 -29.86 43.46 22.33
CA LEU A 22 -28.82 43.02 21.41
C LEU A 22 -28.68 41.48 21.50
N PRO A 23 -28.63 40.73 20.38
CA PRO A 23 -28.24 39.34 20.41
C PRO A 23 -26.75 39.29 20.78
N ALA A 24 -26.44 38.64 21.90
CA ALA A 24 -25.08 38.21 22.19
C ALA A 24 -24.61 37.30 21.04
N ALA A 25 -23.75 37.81 20.18
CA ALA A 25 -23.08 37.02 19.18
C ALA A 25 -22.35 35.89 19.91
N ALA A 26 -22.67 34.64 19.56
CA ALA A 26 -21.86 33.49 19.93
C ALA A 26 -20.45 33.75 19.39
N GLN A 27 -19.54 34.13 20.29
CA GLN A 27 -18.13 34.18 19.99
C GLN A 27 -17.73 32.73 19.73
N GLU A 28 -17.61 32.36 18.47
CA GLU A 28 -17.04 31.08 18.07
C GLU A 28 -15.62 31.05 18.65
N ALA A 29 -15.45 30.29 19.74
CA ALA A 29 -14.16 30.19 20.40
C ALA A 29 -13.16 29.67 19.37
N ALA A 30 -12.06 30.39 19.17
CA ALA A 30 -10.98 29.94 18.31
C ALA A 30 -10.56 28.52 18.76
N PRO A 31 -10.27 27.60 17.82
CA PRO A 31 -9.90 26.24 18.17
C PRO A 31 -8.73 26.28 19.16
N ALA A 32 -8.89 25.58 20.29
CA ALA A 32 -7.86 25.50 21.32
C ALA A 32 -6.57 24.94 20.70
N ALA A 33 -5.41 25.46 21.13
CA ALA A 33 -4.14 24.89 20.72
C ALA A 33 -4.07 23.42 21.14
N PRO A 34 -3.53 22.52 20.31
CA PRO A 34 -3.48 21.10 20.62
C PRO A 34 -2.64 20.86 21.88
N SER A 35 -3.13 20.00 22.75
CA SER A 35 -2.45 19.50 23.93
C SER A 35 -1.12 18.82 23.57
N PRO A 36 -0.19 18.67 24.52
CA PRO A 36 1.05 17.93 24.29
C PRO A 36 0.83 16.49 23.79
N GLU A 37 -0.25 15.83 24.25
CA GLU A 37 -0.62 14.49 23.81
C GLU A 37 -1.09 14.48 22.34
N GLU A 38 -1.96 15.43 21.96
CA GLU A 38 -2.39 15.59 20.56
C GLU A 38 -1.20 15.92 19.65
N GLN A 39 -0.25 16.74 20.11
CA GLN A 39 0.98 17.04 19.37
C GLN A 39 1.82 15.77 19.17
N ALA A 40 2.04 14.98 20.23
CA ALA A 40 2.80 13.72 20.13
C ALA A 40 2.13 12.72 19.17
N MET A 41 0.79 12.63 19.20
CA MET A 41 0.03 11.81 18.24
C MET A 41 0.23 12.30 16.80
N MET A 42 0.09 13.60 16.55
CA MET A 42 0.30 14.16 15.20
C MET A 42 1.72 13.88 14.69
N GLU A 43 2.74 14.05 15.54
CA GLU A 43 4.13 13.70 15.18
C GLU A 43 4.31 12.22 14.87
N ALA A 44 3.69 11.32 15.65
CA ALA A 44 3.76 9.89 15.41
C ALA A 44 3.13 9.51 14.06
N TYR A 45 1.95 10.04 13.74
CA TYR A 45 1.32 9.85 12.44
C TYR A 45 2.15 10.43 11.29
N GLN A 46 2.75 11.62 11.49
CA GLN A 46 3.61 12.22 10.48
C GLN A 46 4.86 11.36 10.23
N LYS A 47 5.52 10.85 11.27
CA LYS A 47 6.67 9.95 11.15
C LYS A 47 6.29 8.65 10.44
N ALA A 48 5.17 8.04 10.81
CA ALA A 48 4.67 6.83 10.16
C ALA A 48 4.41 7.05 8.66
N ALA A 49 3.80 8.18 8.28
CA ALA A 49 3.35 8.43 6.91
C ALA A 49 4.42 9.05 5.99
N THR A 50 5.58 9.50 6.50
CA THR A 50 6.59 10.21 5.69
C THR A 50 7.53 9.22 4.99
N PRO A 51 7.62 9.19 3.65
CA PRO A 51 8.59 8.35 2.94
C PRO A 51 10.02 8.67 3.36
N GLY A 52 10.82 7.62 3.57
CA GLY A 52 12.22 7.69 4.01
C GLY A 52 13.18 6.98 3.05
N PRO A 53 14.45 6.77 3.46
CA PRO A 53 15.48 6.15 2.63
C PRO A 53 15.09 4.79 2.03
N GLN A 54 14.35 3.97 2.78
CA GLN A 54 13.86 2.66 2.34
C GLN A 54 12.88 2.78 1.17
N HIS A 55 12.03 3.81 1.19
CA HIS A 55 11.10 4.11 0.11
C HIS A 55 11.84 4.64 -1.13
N ALA A 56 12.89 5.43 -0.92
CA ALA A 56 13.75 5.91 -2.01
C ALA A 56 14.50 4.76 -2.69
N ARG A 57 15.08 3.83 -1.92
CA ARG A 57 15.71 2.61 -2.48
C ARG A 57 14.70 1.77 -3.27
N MET A 58 13.50 1.58 -2.73
CA MET A 58 12.44 0.87 -3.45
C MET A 58 12.06 1.58 -4.76
N ALA A 59 12.10 2.91 -4.81
CA ALA A 59 11.83 3.66 -6.04
C ALA A 59 12.86 3.43 -7.16
N GLU A 60 14.09 3.04 -6.82
CA GLU A 60 15.14 2.74 -7.81
C GLU A 60 14.80 1.50 -8.66
N SER A 61 13.91 0.62 -8.17
CA SER A 61 13.46 -0.57 -8.91
C SER A 61 12.32 -0.29 -9.89
N VAL A 62 11.80 0.94 -9.99
CA VAL A 62 10.80 1.32 -11.00
C VAL A 62 11.34 1.07 -12.40
N GLY A 63 10.52 0.48 -13.28
CA GLY A 63 10.91 0.20 -14.66
C GLY A 63 10.14 -0.98 -15.25
N THR A 64 10.51 -1.34 -16.48
CA THR A 64 10.01 -2.54 -17.15
C THR A 64 11.13 -3.55 -17.31
N TYR A 65 10.81 -4.82 -17.10
CA TYR A 65 11.78 -5.91 -17.04
C TYR A 65 11.34 -7.06 -17.92
N ASP A 66 12.31 -7.70 -18.57
CA ASP A 66 12.16 -9.06 -19.09
C ASP A 66 12.40 -10.06 -17.96
N MET A 67 11.57 -11.09 -17.87
CA MET A 67 11.66 -12.13 -16.86
C MET A 67 12.05 -13.46 -17.50
N ALA A 68 13.04 -14.13 -16.90
CA ALA A 68 13.30 -15.54 -17.10
C ALA A 68 12.98 -16.30 -15.81
N VAL A 69 12.01 -17.22 -15.89
CA VAL A 69 11.51 -17.98 -14.74
C VAL A 69 12.02 -19.41 -14.82
N LYS A 70 12.51 -19.93 -13.70
CA LYS A 70 12.85 -21.33 -13.51
C LYS A 70 12.08 -21.87 -12.31
N SER A 71 11.45 -23.02 -12.48
CA SER A 71 10.65 -23.66 -11.43
C SER A 71 11.06 -25.12 -11.23
N TRP A 72 11.18 -25.55 -9.98
CA TRP A 72 11.62 -26.89 -9.59
C TRP A 72 10.51 -27.63 -8.85
N GLN A 73 10.23 -28.88 -9.26
CA GLN A 73 9.26 -29.75 -8.60
C GLN A 73 9.90 -30.65 -7.53
N SER A 74 11.21 -30.87 -7.62
CA SER A 74 12.01 -31.56 -6.60
C SER A 74 13.46 -31.05 -6.67
N PRO A 75 14.29 -31.26 -5.62
CA PRO A 75 15.66 -30.74 -5.57
C PRO A 75 16.55 -31.21 -6.73
N ASP A 76 16.36 -32.43 -7.21
CA ASP A 76 17.23 -33.07 -8.22
C ASP A 76 16.64 -33.04 -9.65
N ALA A 77 15.41 -32.53 -9.82
CA ALA A 77 14.78 -32.44 -11.13
C ALA A 77 15.33 -31.25 -11.93
N PRO A 78 15.43 -31.37 -13.28
CA PRO A 78 15.68 -30.19 -14.10
C PRO A 78 14.52 -29.20 -13.98
N PRO A 79 14.79 -27.88 -13.98
CA PRO A 79 13.73 -26.89 -13.89
C PRO A 79 12.92 -26.83 -15.17
N THR A 80 11.63 -26.52 -15.02
CA THR A 80 10.85 -25.96 -16.13
C THR A 80 11.24 -24.50 -16.32
N THR A 81 11.16 -24.00 -17.55
CA THR A 81 11.54 -22.63 -17.90
C THR A 81 10.39 -21.92 -18.58
N ASP A 82 10.12 -20.70 -18.14
CA ASP A 82 9.13 -19.81 -18.71
C ASP A 82 9.71 -18.39 -18.82
N SER A 83 9.00 -17.49 -19.50
CA SER A 83 9.38 -16.10 -19.64
C SER A 83 8.18 -15.17 -19.50
N GLY A 84 8.45 -13.91 -19.20
CA GLY A 84 7.41 -12.90 -19.10
C GLY A 84 7.98 -11.50 -19.01
N THR A 85 7.15 -10.58 -18.56
CA THR A 85 7.50 -9.18 -18.35
C THR A 85 6.93 -8.72 -17.02
N ALA A 86 7.69 -7.85 -16.34
CA ALA A 86 7.22 -7.15 -15.15
C ALA A 86 7.27 -5.65 -15.40
N THR A 87 6.25 -4.94 -14.95
CA THR A 87 6.25 -3.47 -14.88
C THR A 87 6.11 -3.03 -13.43
N ARG A 88 7.09 -2.25 -12.97
CA ARG A 88 7.14 -1.69 -11.62
C ARG A 88 6.89 -0.19 -11.66
N ARG A 89 5.95 0.27 -10.85
CA ARG A 89 5.61 1.70 -10.69
C ARG A 89 5.34 2.04 -9.23
N LEU A 90 5.48 3.31 -8.88
CA LEU A 90 5.10 3.80 -7.55
C LEU A 90 3.61 4.17 -7.50
N ALA A 91 3.01 3.92 -6.35
CA ALA A 91 1.67 4.32 -5.96
C ALA A 91 1.69 5.04 -4.61
N LEU A 92 0.55 5.64 -4.24
CA LEU A 92 0.32 6.25 -2.93
C LEU A 92 1.39 7.31 -2.55
N GLY A 93 1.79 8.12 -3.54
CA GLY A 93 2.80 9.16 -3.36
C GLY A 93 4.19 8.61 -3.02
N GLY A 94 4.58 7.48 -3.64
CA GLY A 94 5.91 6.88 -3.45
C GLY A 94 6.02 5.91 -2.27
N ARG A 95 4.88 5.53 -1.65
CA ARG A 95 4.86 4.66 -0.46
C ARG A 95 4.84 3.17 -0.80
N VAL A 96 4.29 2.83 -1.96
CA VAL A 96 4.09 1.44 -2.38
C VAL A 96 4.60 1.29 -3.79
N LEU A 97 5.41 0.27 -4.02
CA LEU A 97 5.75 -0.21 -5.36
C LEU A 97 4.69 -1.23 -5.79
N VAL A 98 4.15 -1.05 -6.98
CA VAL A 98 3.24 -1.98 -7.63
C VAL A 98 4.02 -2.68 -8.74
N GLU A 99 4.03 -4.01 -8.72
CA GLU A 99 4.57 -4.86 -9.77
C GLU A 99 3.41 -5.58 -10.47
N GLU A 100 3.27 -5.36 -11.78
CA GLU A 100 2.32 -6.07 -12.65
C GLU A 100 3.12 -7.03 -13.53
N VAL A 101 2.77 -8.31 -13.52
CA VAL A 101 3.44 -9.37 -14.28
C VAL A 101 2.51 -9.95 -15.33
N ASP A 102 3.02 -10.07 -16.55
CA ASP A 102 2.41 -10.79 -17.68
C ASP A 102 3.44 -11.83 -18.15
N ALA A 103 3.10 -13.12 -18.03
CA ALA A 103 4.05 -14.21 -18.27
C ALA A 103 3.37 -15.47 -18.81
N THR A 104 4.19 -16.46 -19.10
CA THR A 104 3.74 -17.86 -19.14
C THR A 104 4.18 -18.57 -17.87
N MET A 105 3.41 -19.57 -17.43
CA MET A 105 3.83 -20.51 -16.41
C MET A 105 3.34 -21.90 -16.79
N MET A 106 4.25 -22.88 -16.85
CA MET A 106 3.93 -24.25 -17.31
C MET A 106 3.24 -24.26 -18.69
N GLY A 107 3.61 -23.32 -19.56
CA GLY A 107 3.05 -23.17 -20.90
C GLY A 107 1.62 -22.62 -20.95
N GLN A 108 1.09 -22.05 -19.86
CA GLN A 108 -0.20 -21.35 -19.83
C GLN A 108 -0.01 -19.86 -19.54
N PRO A 109 -0.92 -18.97 -20.01
CA PRO A 109 -0.89 -17.56 -19.63
C PRO A 109 -0.97 -17.37 -18.11
N PHE A 110 -0.23 -16.39 -17.61
CA PHE A 110 -0.12 -16.07 -16.19
C PHE A 110 -0.11 -14.55 -16.00
N ASP A 111 -0.94 -14.07 -15.08
CA ASP A 111 -1.01 -12.67 -14.67
C ASP A 111 -0.73 -12.59 -13.17
N GLY A 112 0.12 -11.67 -12.75
CA GLY A 112 0.51 -11.48 -11.35
C GLY A 112 0.43 -10.02 -10.92
N LEU A 113 0.10 -9.81 -9.65
CA LEU A 113 0.11 -8.50 -9.02
C LEU A 113 0.84 -8.56 -7.68
N GLY A 114 1.97 -7.87 -7.61
CA GLY A 114 2.77 -7.66 -6.43
C GLY A 114 2.60 -6.25 -5.87
N LEU A 115 2.52 -6.13 -4.55
CA LEU A 115 2.69 -4.86 -3.85
C LEU A 115 3.87 -5.00 -2.89
N HIS A 116 4.72 -3.97 -2.85
CA HIS A 116 5.85 -3.91 -1.93
C HIS A 116 5.87 -2.56 -1.23
N GLY A 117 6.26 -2.55 0.04
CA GLY A 117 6.40 -1.32 0.80
C GLY A 117 7.32 -1.48 1.99
N PHE A 118 7.51 -0.37 2.69
CA PHE A 118 8.22 -0.31 3.96
C PHE A 118 7.31 0.34 5.00
N ASP A 119 7.18 -0.28 6.16
CA ASP A 119 6.42 0.28 7.26
C ASP A 119 7.36 0.99 8.24
N ASN A 120 7.24 2.31 8.31
CA ASN A 120 8.01 3.15 9.23
C ASN A 120 7.72 2.87 10.70
N VAL A 121 6.60 2.20 11.03
CA VAL A 121 6.25 1.86 12.42
C VAL A 121 6.94 0.58 12.86
N SER A 122 6.80 -0.51 12.11
CA SER A 122 7.48 -1.78 12.42
C SER A 122 8.96 -1.80 12.02
N GLY A 123 9.38 -0.92 11.10
CA GLY A 123 10.72 -0.91 10.53
C GLY A 123 10.97 -2.08 9.57
N LYS A 124 9.92 -2.70 9.04
CA LYS A 124 9.99 -3.87 8.14
C LYS A 124 9.56 -3.53 6.73
N TYR A 125 10.17 -4.21 5.77
CA TYR A 125 9.61 -4.32 4.43
C TYR A 125 8.45 -5.31 4.46
N TRP A 126 7.44 -5.07 3.65
CA TRP A 126 6.31 -5.97 3.46
C TRP A 126 6.07 -6.19 1.96
N ALA A 127 5.50 -7.34 1.63
CA ALA A 127 5.07 -7.68 0.29
C ALA A 127 3.75 -8.46 0.30
N THR A 128 2.94 -8.25 -0.73
CA THR A 128 1.76 -9.07 -1.03
C THR A 128 1.78 -9.54 -2.47
N TRP A 129 1.20 -10.71 -2.73
CA TRP A 129 1.11 -11.26 -4.08
C TRP A 129 -0.22 -12.00 -4.31
N ASN A 130 -0.80 -11.77 -5.49
CA ASN A 130 -1.92 -12.52 -6.06
C ASN A 130 -1.63 -12.80 -7.54
N ASP A 131 -2.24 -13.83 -8.09
CA ASP A 131 -2.08 -14.20 -9.50
C ASP A 131 -3.31 -14.91 -10.09
N SER A 132 -3.29 -15.20 -11.38
CA SER A 132 -4.40 -15.81 -12.11
C SER A 132 -4.55 -17.32 -11.92
N VAL A 133 -3.64 -17.97 -11.20
CA VAL A 133 -3.68 -19.43 -10.94
C VAL A 133 -4.21 -19.78 -9.54
N GLY A 134 -4.56 -18.78 -8.73
CA GLY A 134 -5.19 -18.97 -7.44
C GLY A 134 -6.03 -17.78 -6.99
N THR A 135 -6.89 -17.98 -6.00
CA THR A 135 -7.64 -16.89 -5.35
C THR A 135 -7.05 -16.51 -3.98
N GLY A 136 -5.92 -17.11 -3.63
CA GLY A 136 -5.23 -16.88 -2.36
C GLY A 136 -4.35 -15.64 -2.39
N LEU A 137 -3.99 -15.15 -1.21
CA LEU A 137 -3.06 -14.05 -1.01
C LEU A 137 -1.80 -14.59 -0.34
N MET A 138 -0.64 -14.29 -0.93
CA MET A 138 0.63 -14.40 -0.22
C MET A 138 0.89 -13.08 0.50
N VAL A 139 1.33 -13.16 1.75
CA VAL A 139 1.82 -12.02 2.53
C VAL A 139 3.20 -12.37 3.07
N ALA A 140 4.10 -11.40 3.02
CA ALA A 140 5.47 -11.55 3.48
C ALA A 140 5.99 -10.28 4.16
N GLU A 141 6.91 -10.47 5.08
CA GLU A 141 7.66 -9.39 5.74
C GLU A 141 9.15 -9.73 5.76
N GLY A 142 10.00 -8.70 5.77
CA GLY A 142 11.43 -8.91 5.61
C GLY A 142 12.28 -7.68 5.84
N ASP A 143 13.56 -7.87 5.56
CA ASP A 143 14.61 -6.87 5.70
C ASP A 143 15.46 -6.85 4.43
N CYS A 144 16.03 -5.69 4.13
CA CYS A 144 16.99 -5.50 3.05
C CYS A 144 18.25 -4.83 3.58
N ASP A 145 19.41 -5.23 3.05
CA ASP A 145 20.68 -4.60 3.37
C ASP A 145 20.94 -3.32 2.54
N ASP A 146 22.13 -2.75 2.70
CA ASP A 146 22.54 -1.53 2.01
C ASP A 146 22.87 -1.74 0.54
N GLN A 147 23.07 -2.99 0.13
CA GLN A 147 23.33 -3.43 -1.23
C GLN A 147 22.03 -3.77 -1.98
N GLY A 148 20.87 -3.68 -1.29
CA GLY A 148 19.56 -3.99 -1.84
C GLY A 148 19.27 -5.49 -1.90
N ALA A 149 20.06 -6.33 -1.24
CA ALA A 149 19.71 -7.73 -1.06
C ALA A 149 18.67 -7.84 0.05
N CYS A 150 17.57 -8.53 -0.23
CA CYS A 150 16.44 -8.65 0.67
C CYS A 150 16.19 -10.11 1.04
N THR A 151 15.70 -10.34 2.27
CA THR A 151 15.18 -11.62 2.72
C THR A 151 13.81 -11.41 3.35
N PHE A 152 12.82 -12.14 2.86
CA PHE A 152 11.44 -12.13 3.33
C PHE A 152 11.04 -13.52 3.84
N SER A 153 10.22 -13.53 4.87
CA SER A 153 9.45 -14.70 5.29
C SER A 153 7.99 -14.44 4.98
N GLY A 154 7.36 -15.37 4.26
CA GLY A 154 5.96 -15.24 3.85
C GLY A 154 5.19 -16.54 3.97
N SER A 155 3.90 -16.45 3.66
CA SER A 155 3.02 -17.61 3.68
C SER A 155 1.82 -17.45 2.76
N TRP A 156 1.29 -18.58 2.28
CA TRP A 156 0.01 -18.69 1.58
C TRP A 156 -0.70 -19.98 1.99
N ASN A 157 -1.94 -20.15 1.54
CA ASN A 157 -2.66 -21.41 1.71
C ASN A 157 -2.42 -22.29 0.50
N ASP A 158 -1.86 -23.48 0.73
CA ASP A 158 -1.60 -24.46 -0.31
C ASP A 158 -2.89 -25.24 -0.66
N PRO A 159 -3.30 -25.30 -1.94
CA PRO A 159 -4.55 -25.95 -2.34
C PRO A 159 -4.54 -27.47 -2.15
N VAL A 160 -3.36 -28.11 -2.11
CA VAL A 160 -3.23 -29.57 -1.98
C VAL A 160 -3.41 -30.01 -0.52
N THR A 161 -2.62 -29.43 0.38
CA THR A 161 -2.67 -29.69 1.82
C THR A 161 -3.84 -28.99 2.51
N LYS A 162 -4.44 -27.99 1.85
CA LYS A 162 -5.51 -27.12 2.40
C LYS A 162 -5.10 -26.39 3.68
N GLY A 163 -3.80 -26.16 3.84
CA GLY A 163 -3.21 -25.53 5.01
C GLY A 163 -2.27 -24.39 4.65
N LYS A 164 -1.88 -23.61 5.66
CA LYS A 164 -0.87 -22.57 5.50
C LYS A 164 0.51 -23.22 5.32
N VAL A 165 1.22 -22.79 4.28
CA VAL A 165 2.62 -23.10 4.07
C VAL A 165 3.44 -21.84 4.23
N ASN A 166 4.66 -21.99 4.74
CA ASN A 166 5.61 -20.90 4.89
C ASN A 166 6.67 -20.99 3.78
N ALA A 167 7.18 -19.85 3.37
CA ALA A 167 8.27 -19.75 2.44
C ALA A 167 9.24 -18.64 2.83
N ARG A 168 10.45 -18.79 2.34
CA ARG A 168 11.49 -17.77 2.40
C ARG A 168 11.76 -17.27 0.99
N MET A 169 11.76 -15.97 0.82
CA MET A 169 12.07 -15.32 -0.44
C MET A 169 13.32 -14.48 -0.27
N THR A 170 14.18 -14.48 -1.28
CA THR A 170 15.38 -13.66 -1.31
C THR A 170 15.48 -12.95 -2.64
N SER A 171 15.92 -11.70 -2.64
CA SER A 171 16.30 -11.00 -3.86
C SER A 171 17.66 -10.35 -3.71
N HIS A 172 18.38 -10.18 -4.81
CA HIS A 172 19.61 -9.41 -4.87
C HIS A 172 19.86 -8.91 -6.29
N TRP A 173 20.62 -7.83 -6.40
CA TRP A 173 21.07 -7.28 -7.67
C TRP A 173 22.45 -7.83 -8.01
N THR A 174 22.61 -8.42 -9.19
CA THR A 174 23.92 -8.88 -9.68
C THR A 174 24.69 -7.76 -10.38
N ASP A 175 23.96 -6.78 -10.91
CA ASP A 175 24.45 -5.53 -11.47
C ASP A 175 23.31 -4.49 -11.46
N ALA A 176 23.50 -3.34 -12.12
CA ALA A 176 22.52 -2.24 -12.11
C ALA A 176 21.19 -2.56 -12.84
N ASN A 177 21.15 -3.61 -13.65
CA ASN A 177 20.02 -3.94 -14.51
C ASN A 177 19.47 -5.34 -14.27
N THR A 178 20.19 -6.19 -13.54
CA THR A 178 19.78 -7.57 -13.29
C THR A 178 19.52 -7.83 -11.81
N GLU A 179 18.27 -8.18 -11.51
CA GLU A 179 17.83 -8.66 -10.20
C GLU A 179 17.54 -10.16 -10.28
N VAL A 180 17.97 -10.90 -9.27
CA VAL A 180 17.65 -12.31 -9.08
C VAL A 180 16.79 -12.45 -7.84
N PHE A 181 15.59 -13.00 -8.04
CA PHE A 181 14.66 -13.40 -7.00
C PHE A 181 14.65 -14.92 -6.87
N GLU A 182 14.55 -15.42 -5.65
CA GLU A 182 14.40 -16.85 -5.35
C GLU A 182 13.33 -17.06 -4.29
N MET A 183 12.54 -18.13 -4.46
CA MET A 183 11.56 -18.58 -3.47
C MET A 183 11.90 -20.00 -3.02
N HIS A 184 11.92 -20.19 -1.71
CA HIS A 184 12.20 -21.44 -1.03
C HIS A 184 11.00 -21.85 -0.19
N GLY A 185 10.57 -23.10 -0.31
CA GLY A 185 9.39 -23.62 0.38
C GLY A 185 9.49 -25.12 0.64
N PRO A 186 8.48 -25.73 1.27
CA PRO A 186 8.50 -27.15 1.58
C PRO A 186 8.45 -27.99 0.30
N GLY A 187 9.46 -28.84 0.11
CA GLY A 187 9.50 -29.84 -0.94
C GLY A 187 8.67 -31.08 -0.62
N PRO A 188 8.67 -32.10 -1.50
CA PRO A 188 7.88 -33.32 -1.31
C PRO A 188 8.20 -34.10 -0.03
N ASP A 189 9.42 -33.97 0.50
CA ASP A 189 9.86 -34.58 1.77
C ASP A 189 9.63 -33.67 2.99
N GLY A 190 8.99 -32.52 2.80
CA GLY A 190 8.72 -31.51 3.82
C GLY A 190 9.92 -30.62 4.18
N LYS A 191 11.11 -30.85 3.60
CA LYS A 191 12.27 -29.98 3.82
C LYS A 191 12.22 -28.77 2.89
N GLU A 192 12.88 -27.70 3.30
CA GLU A 192 13.01 -26.52 2.44
C GLU A 192 13.78 -26.87 1.16
N MET A 193 13.22 -26.50 0.01
CA MET A 193 13.89 -26.55 -1.28
C MET A 193 13.64 -25.25 -2.05
N LYS A 194 14.56 -24.93 -2.97
CA LYS A 194 14.34 -23.87 -3.94
C LYS A 194 13.24 -24.29 -4.90
N MET A 195 12.15 -23.54 -4.92
CA MET A 195 10.99 -23.82 -5.75
C MET A 195 11.00 -23.00 -7.03
N MET A 196 11.50 -21.76 -6.94
CA MET A 196 11.46 -20.81 -8.04
C MET A 196 12.69 -19.91 -8.02
N GLN A 197 13.13 -19.53 -9.21
CA GLN A 197 14.04 -18.42 -9.45
C GLN A 197 13.49 -17.57 -10.57
N ILE A 198 13.52 -16.26 -10.40
CA ILE A 198 13.23 -15.30 -11.44
C ILE A 198 14.47 -14.44 -11.63
N THR A 199 14.89 -14.29 -12.87
CA THR A 199 15.88 -13.29 -13.25
C THR A 199 15.15 -12.18 -14.00
N TYR A 200 15.14 -10.99 -13.40
CA TYR A 200 14.60 -9.78 -14.00
C TYR A 200 15.75 -9.03 -14.68
N THR A 201 15.57 -8.68 -15.95
CA THR A 201 16.52 -7.85 -16.70
C THR A 201 15.82 -6.58 -17.14
N ARG A 202 16.30 -5.43 -16.64
CA ARG A 202 15.73 -4.13 -16.94
C ARG A 202 15.83 -3.85 -18.45
N ARG A 203 14.72 -3.47 -19.06
CA ARG A 203 14.71 -3.03 -20.46
C ARG A 203 15.38 -1.66 -20.59
N ALA A 204 16.14 -1.49 -21.68
CA ALA A 204 16.64 -0.16 -22.04
C ALA A 204 15.44 0.76 -22.33
N GLN A 205 15.54 2.00 -21.84
CA GLN A 205 14.55 3.05 -22.12
C GLN A 205 14.73 3.61 -23.53
#